data_AF-R7Z878-F1
#
_entry.id   AF-R7Z878-F1
#
_cell.length_a   1.000
_cell.length_b   1.000
_cell.length_c   1.000
_cell.angle_alpha   90.00
_cell.angle_beta   90.00
_cell.angle_gamma   90.00
#
_symmetry.space_group_name_H-M   'P 1'
#
loop_
_entity.id
_entity.type
_entity.pdbx_description
1 polymer ?
#
loop_
_entity_poly.entity_id
_entity_poly.type
_entity_poly.pdbx_seq_one_letter_code
_entity_poly.pdbx_strand_id
1 'polypeptide(L)' 'MSIIRQESLFDMQVLFDLEPTQRFNSVLSGIDIHPILDVVMKRSVDRLSQLQLSVA' A
#
# COMPACT_ATOMS: atom_id res chain seq x y z
N MET A 1 11.80 9.17 24.44
CA MET A 1 10.91 8.89 23.29
C MET A 1 11.76 8.86 22.03
N SER A 2 12.01 7.68 21.47
CA SER A 2 12.65 7.57 20.15
C SER A 2 11.57 7.74 19.09
N ILE A 3 11.53 8.90 18.45
CA ILE A 3 10.72 9.10 17.26
C ILE A 3 11.44 8.33 16.14
N ILE A 4 10.84 7.25 15.67
CA ILE A 4 11.30 6.55 14.47
C ILE A 4 11.07 7.53 13.32
N ARG A 5 12.15 8.13 12.80
CA ARG A 5 12.07 8.97 11.61
C ARG A 5 12.19 8.02 10.41
N GLN A 6 11.06 7.73 9.76
CA GLN A 6 11.12 7.17 8.42
C GLN A 6 11.81 8.20 7.53
N GLU A 7 12.77 7.73 6.72
CA GLU A 7 13.36 8.57 5.70
C GLU A 7 12.26 9.06 4.75
N SER A 8 12.37 10.30 4.28
CA SER A 8 11.34 10.86 3.42
C SER A 8 11.30 10.05 2.13
N LEU A 9 10.13 9.50 1.80
CA LEU A 9 9.93 8.79 0.53
C LEU A 9 10.03 9.73 -0.67
N PHE A 10 9.85 11.04 -0.44
CA PHE A 10 9.78 12.05 -1.48
C PHE A 10 10.52 13.32 -1.09
N ASP A 11 11.10 13.99 -2.07
CA ASP A 11 11.53 15.37 -1.92
C ASP A 11 10.32 16.30 -2.10
N MET A 12 10.07 17.17 -1.11
CA MET A 12 8.90 18.05 -1.11
C MET A 12 8.95 19.07 -2.25
N GLN A 13 10.14 19.57 -2.60
CA GLN A 13 10.30 20.56 -3.65
C GLN A 13 9.99 19.93 -5.01
N VAL A 14 10.51 18.73 -5.24
CA VAL A 14 10.21 17.93 -6.45
C VAL A 14 8.70 17.69 -6.58
N LEU A 15 8.00 17.35 -5.50
CA LEU A 15 6.55 17.18 -5.55
C LEU A 15 5.79 18.47 -5.87
N PHE A 16 6.21 19.61 -5.30
CA PHE A 16 5.56 20.90 -5.55
C PHE A 16 5.70 21.38 -7.00
N ASP A 17 6.81 21.04 -7.64
CA ASP A 17 7.11 21.45 -9.02
C ASP A 17 6.35 20.63 -10.07
N LEU A 18 5.73 19.51 -9.67
CA LEU A 18 4.93 18.66 -10.56
C LEU A 18 3.49 19.17 -10.73
N GLU A 19 2.97 19.04 -11.95
CA GLU A 19 1.55 19.20 -12.24
C GLU A 19 0.70 18.22 -11.40
N PRO A 20 -0.55 18.55 -11.04
CA PRO A 20 -1.34 17.76 -10.08
C PRO A 20 -1.39 16.27 -10.39
N THR A 21 -1.65 15.87 -11.63
CA THR A 21 -1.70 14.45 -12.05
C THR A 21 -0.36 13.74 -11.87
N GLN A 22 0.74 14.39 -12.23
CA GLN A 22 2.09 13.82 -12.11
C GLN A 22 2.52 13.70 -10.66
N ARG A 23 2.11 14.67 -9.82
CA ARG A 23 2.31 14.64 -8.37
C ARG A 23 1.61 13.45 -7.73
N PHE A 24 0.33 13.21 -8.06
CA PHE A 24 -0.39 12.03 -7.57
C PHE A 24 0.28 10.73 -8.01
N ASN A 25 0.68 10.63 -9.27
CA ASN A 25 1.37 9.43 -9.77
C ASN A 25 2.70 9.19 -9.04
N SER A 26 3.47 10.24 -8.77
CA SER A 26 4.74 10.12 -8.04
C SER A 26 4.55 9.69 -6.58
N VAL A 27 3.52 10.21 -5.91
CA VAL A 27 3.21 9.80 -4.53
C VAL A 27 2.77 8.34 -4.50
N LEU A 28 1.91 7.91 -5.41
CA LEU A 28 1.39 6.55 -5.43
C LEU A 28 2.46 5.52 -5.83
N SER A 29 3.41 5.88 -6.70
CA SER A 29 4.47 4.96 -7.12
C SER A 29 5.49 4.67 -6.02
N GLY A 30 5.68 5.58 -5.07
CA GLY A 30 6.57 5.38 -3.91
C GLY A 30 5.97 4.52 -2.80
N ILE A 31 4.68 4.19 -2.87
CA ILE A 31 4.00 3.36 -1.86
C ILE A 31 3.99 1.91 -2.36
N ASP A 32 4.80 1.06 -1.75
CA ASP A 32 4.74 -0.39 -2.00
C ASP A 32 3.50 -1.00 -1.33
N ILE A 33 2.50 -1.34 -2.15
CA ILE A 33 1.25 -1.95 -1.69
C ILE A 33 1.27 -3.48 -1.69
N HIS A 34 2.29 -4.13 -2.25
CA HIS A 34 2.36 -5.60 -2.35
C HIS A 34 2.19 -6.29 -0.98
N PRO A 35 2.81 -5.82 0.12
CA PRO A 35 2.65 -6.47 1.42
C PRO A 35 1.19 -6.47 1.91
N ILE A 36 0.45 -5.39 1.63
CA ILE A 36 -0.96 -5.29 2.00
C ILE A 36 -1.80 -6.21 1.12
N LEU A 37 -1.52 -6.23 -0.19
CA LEU A 37 -2.20 -7.11 -1.14
C LEU A 37 -2.01 -8.59 -0.76
N ASP A 38 -0.81 -9.01 -0.40
CA ASP A 38 -0.52 -10.38 0.02
C ASP A 38 -1.35 -10.79 1.25
N VAL A 39 -1.44 -9.91 2.25
CA VAL A 39 -2.25 -10.17 3.46
C VAL A 39 -3.74 -10.27 3.12
N VAL A 40 -4.25 -9.34 2.29
CA VAL A 40 -5.67 -9.31 1.90
C VAL A 40 -6.03 -10.53 1.06
N MET A 41 -5.17 -10.90 0.10
CA MET A 41 -5.39 -12.06 -0.76
C MET A 41 -5.37 -13.35 0.04
N LYS A 42 -4.38 -13.53 0.93
CA LYS A 42 -4.32 -14.68 1.82
C LYS A 42 -5.61 -14.82 2.65
N ARG A 43 -6.05 -13.74 3.29
CA ARG A 43 -7.29 -13.73 4.09
C ARG A 43 -8.54 -14.04 3.26
N SER A 44 -8.58 -13.55 2.02
CA SER A 44 -9.70 -13.78 1.11
C SER A 44 -9.77 -15.25 0.69
N VAL A 45 -8.63 -15.85 0.34
CA VAL A 45 -8.52 -17.29 0.05
C VAL A 45 -8.90 -18.13 1.25
N ASP A 46 -8.35 -17.83 2.42
CA ASP A 46 -8.67 -18.54 3.67
C ASP A 46 -10.18 -18.50 3.97
N ARG A 47 -10.82 -17.34 3.78
CA ARG A 47 -12.27 -17.18 3.96
C ARG A 47 -13.08 -17.99 2.95
N LEU A 48 -12.66 -18.03 1.68
CA LEU A 48 -13.33 -18.82 0.66
C LEU A 48 -13.21 -20.32 0.94
N SER A 49 -12.04 -20.80 1.41
CA SER A 49 -11.85 -22.19 1.82
C SER A 49 -12.73 -22.57 3.03
N GLN A 50 -12.87 -21.68 4.01
CA GLN A 50 -13.77 -21.91 5.16
C GLN A 50 -15.25 -21.98 4.77
N LEU A 51 -15.69 -21.17 3.80
CA LEU A 51 -17.07 -21.23 3.30
C LEU A 51 -17.36 -22.53 2.55
N GLN A 52 -16.40 -23.07 1.80
CA GLN A 52 -16.55 -24.36 1.11
C GLN A 52 -16.70 -25.54 2.11
N LEU A 53 -16.00 -25.48 3.25
CA LEU A 53 -16.10 -26.47 4.33
C LEU A 53 -17.40 -26.40 5.14
N SER A 54 -18.08 -25.25 5.15
CA SER A 54 -19.35 -25.07 5.88
C SER A 54 -20.59 -25.54 5.10
N VAL A 55 -20.44 -25.85 3.80
CA VAL A 55 -21.55 -26.25 2.91
C VAL A 55 -21.49 -27.75 2.56
N ALA A 56 -20.41 -28.44 2.95
CA ALA A 56 -20.22 -29.89 2.82
C ALA A 56 -20.60 -30.62 4.12
#